data_AF-E9I1U4-F1
#
_entry.id   AF-E9I1U4-F1
#
_cell.length_a   1.000
_cell.length_b   1.000
_cell.length_c   1.000
_cell.angle_alpha   90.00
_cell.angle_beta   90.00
_cell.angle_gamma   90.00
#
_symmetry.space_group_name_H-M   'P 1'
#
loop_
_entity.id
_entity.type
_entity.pdbx_description
1 polymer ?
#
loop_
_entity_poly.entity_id
_entity_poly.type
_entity_poly.pdbx_seq_one_letter_code
_entity_poly.pdbx_strand_id
1 'polypeptide(L)'
;ENLKRIQDNVALVIHAHKCLQGVNQANESCPTPYCLKMKNILNHVRSCQNGESCKVPHCSHSKKIISHWRNCCKSDCLFCVAVK
;
A
#
# COMPACT_ATOMS: atom_id res chain seq x y z
N GLU A 1 -15.35 2.27 -15.65
CA GLU A 1 -13.89 2.45 -15.82
C GLU A 1 -13.07 2.75 -14.56
N ASN A 2 -13.66 2.89 -13.36
CA ASN A 2 -12.89 3.30 -12.15
C ASN A 2 -12.21 2.17 -11.36
N LEU A 3 -12.60 0.90 -11.57
CA LEU A 3 -12.07 -0.22 -10.77
C LEU A 3 -10.61 -0.54 -11.08
N LYS A 4 -10.19 -0.45 -12.35
CA LYS A 4 -8.80 -0.72 -12.78
C LYS A 4 -7.78 0.21 -12.10
N ARG A 5 -8.03 1.52 -12.10
CA ARG A 5 -7.11 2.50 -11.48
C ARG A 5 -7.01 2.33 -9.96
N ILE A 6 -8.10 1.89 -9.33
CA ILE A 6 -8.11 1.59 -7.90
C ILE A 6 -7.30 0.30 -7.64
N GLN A 7 -7.45 -0.72 -8.48
CA GLN A 7 -6.67 -1.96 -8.40
C GLN A 7 -5.17 -1.71 -8.59
N ASP A 8 -4.77 -0.89 -9.57
CA ASP A 8 -3.37 -0.52 -9.79
C ASP A 8 -2.76 0.20 -8.57
N ASN A 9 -3.52 1.13 -7.97
CA ASN A 9 -3.09 1.81 -6.76
C ASN A 9 -2.95 0.85 -5.57
N VAL A 10 -3.87 -0.11 -5.42
CA VAL A 10 -3.84 -1.11 -4.35
C VAL A 10 -2.65 -2.05 -4.51
N ALA A 11 -2.42 -2.56 -5.71
CA ALA A 11 -1.27 -3.43 -6.02
C ALA A 11 0.05 -2.72 -5.70
N LEU A 12 0.18 -1.44 -6.05
CA LEU A 12 1.36 -0.62 -5.75
C LEU A 12 1.60 -0.45 -4.24
N VAL A 13 0.55 -0.19 -3.46
CA VAL A 13 0.64 -0.05 -1.99
C VAL A 13 1.10 -1.35 -1.35
N ILE A 14 0.55 -2.48 -1.75
CA ILE A 14 0.94 -3.79 -1.20
C ILE A 14 2.35 -4.18 -1.66
N HIS A 15 2.71 -3.95 -2.93
CA HIS A 15 4.07 -4.14 -3.42
C HIS A 15 5.06 -3.34 -2.59
N ALA A 16 4.83 -2.04 -2.41
CA ALA A 16 5.71 -1.19 -1.63
C ALA A 16 5.83 -1.65 -0.17
N HIS A 17 4.77 -2.21 0.42
CA HIS A 17 4.80 -2.77 1.78
C HIS A 17 5.61 -4.07 1.86
N LYS A 18 5.42 -5.01 0.92
CA LYS A 18 6.24 -6.24 0.83
C LYS A 18 7.71 -5.89 0.54
N CYS A 19 7.96 -4.93 -0.33
CA CYS A 19 9.29 -4.42 -0.67
C CYS A 19 9.94 -3.65 0.50
N LEU A 20 9.16 -3.11 1.43
CA LEU A 20 9.67 -2.54 2.68
C LEU A 20 10.03 -3.62 3.72
N GLN A 21 9.32 -4.75 3.72
CA GLN A 21 9.51 -5.84 4.68
C GLN A 21 10.58 -6.87 4.25
N GLY A 22 10.81 -7.02 2.95
CA GLY A 22 11.88 -7.88 2.42
C GLY A 22 13.25 -7.32 2.79
N VAL A 23 14.12 -8.18 3.34
CA VAL A 23 15.50 -7.91 3.78
C VAL A 23 16.46 -7.62 2.60
N ASN A 24 15.95 -7.13 1.46
CA ASN A 24 16.79 -6.57 0.39
C ASN A 24 16.91 -5.07 0.63
N GLN A 25 17.98 -4.77 1.35
CA GLN A 25 18.34 -3.48 1.88
C GLN A 25 18.32 -2.38 0.80
N ALA A 26 17.61 -1.31 1.13
CA ALA A 26 18.12 0.06 1.11
C ALA A 26 18.63 0.74 -0.18
N ASN A 27 18.90 0.09 -1.32
CA ASN A 27 19.49 0.86 -2.43
C ASN A 27 19.37 0.31 -3.86
N GLU A 28 18.76 -0.85 -4.07
CA GLU A 28 18.51 -1.36 -5.42
C GLU A 28 17.18 -0.83 -5.93
N SER A 29 17.29 0.39 -6.50
CA SER A 29 16.34 1.08 -7.35
C SER A 29 15.16 0.21 -7.79
N CYS A 30 14.05 0.24 -7.03
CA CYS A 30 12.80 -0.25 -7.59
C CYS A 30 12.54 0.59 -8.84
N PRO A 31 12.51 0.01 -10.06
CA PRO A 31 12.37 0.78 -11.29
C PRO A 31 10.99 1.45 -11.39
N THR A 32 10.08 1.15 -10.47
CA THR A 32 8.75 1.74 -10.37
C THR A 32 8.85 3.16 -9.76
N PRO A 33 8.56 4.22 -10.55
CA PRO A 33 8.71 5.61 -10.10
C PRO A 33 7.83 5.99 -8.89
N TYR A 34 6.83 5.15 -8.57
CA TYR A 34 5.95 5.36 -7.42
C TYR A 34 6.32 4.53 -6.17
N CYS A 35 7.23 3.55 -6.27
CA CYS A 35 7.57 2.68 -5.14
C CYS A 35 8.22 3.47 -3.99
N LEU A 36 9.16 4.37 -4.29
CA LEU A 36 9.85 5.18 -3.27
C LEU A 36 8.89 6.10 -2.50
N LYS A 37 7.95 6.71 -3.21
CA LYS A 37 6.92 7.59 -2.63
C LYS A 37 5.97 6.80 -1.76
N MET A 38 5.53 5.63 -2.23
CA MET A 38 4.62 4.77 -1.49
C MET A 38 5.30 4.13 -0.27
N LYS A 39 6.60 3.80 -0.34
CA LYS A 39 7.41 3.37 0.83
C LYS A 39 7.43 4.43 1.94
N ASN A 40 7.63 5.70 1.61
CA ASN A 40 7.58 6.79 2.59
C ASN A 40 6.19 6.92 3.24
N ILE A 41 5.13 6.87 2.44
CA ILE A 41 3.75 6.91 2.94
C ILE A 41 3.46 5.68 3.82
N LEU A 42 3.96 4.50 3.48
CA LEU A 42 3.78 3.28 4.27
C LEU A 42 4.54 3.31 5.61
N ASN A 43 5.77 3.83 5.61
CA ASN A 43 6.49 4.10 6.85
C ASN A 43 5.71 5.07 7.74
N HIS A 44 5.17 6.14 7.14
CA HIS A 44 4.30 7.06 7.86
C HIS A 44 3.04 6.35 8.38
N VAL A 45 2.32 5.58 7.57
CA VAL A 45 1.11 4.84 7.96
C VAL A 45 1.36 3.91 9.15
N ARG A 46 2.56 3.32 9.25
CA ARG A 46 2.97 2.48 10.37
C ARG A 46 3.05 3.23 11.70
N SER A 47 3.48 4.50 11.67
CA SER A 47 3.60 5.37 12.85
C SER A 47 2.41 6.32 13.02
N CYS A 48 1.53 6.43 12.02
CA CYS A 48 0.46 7.42 11.98
C CYS A 48 -0.79 6.94 12.73
N GLN A 49 -1.08 7.61 13.84
CA GLN A 49 -2.27 7.35 14.65
C GLN A 49 -3.48 8.17 14.19
N ASN A 50 -3.29 9.30 13.51
CA ASN A 50 -4.38 10.18 13.03
C ASN A 50 -5.36 9.47 12.09
N GLY A 51 -4.93 8.40 11.41
CA GLY A 51 -5.81 7.60 10.55
C GLY A 51 -6.45 8.44 9.46
N GLU A 52 -7.77 8.61 9.52
CA GLU A 52 -8.55 9.39 8.56
C GLU A 52 -8.34 10.90 8.68
N SER A 53 -8.00 11.39 9.89
CA SER A 53 -7.70 12.81 10.17
C SER A 53 -6.28 13.21 9.79
N CYS A 54 -5.53 12.35 9.11
CA CYS A 54 -4.17 12.66 8.68
C CYS A 54 -4.17 13.59 7.47
N LYS A 55 -3.41 14.68 7.53
CA LYS A 55 -3.26 15.64 6.42
C LYS A 55 -2.34 15.13 5.30
N VAL A 56 -1.65 14.00 5.51
CA VAL A 56 -0.72 13.44 4.52
C VAL A 56 -1.53 12.82 3.36
N PRO A 57 -1.30 13.26 2.11
CA PRO A 57 -2.01 12.70 0.96
C PRO A 57 -1.69 11.21 0.83
N HIS A 58 -2.71 10.42 0.52
CA HIS A 58 -2.66 8.96 0.45
C HIS A 58 -2.43 8.22 1.77
N CYS A 59 -2.17 8.88 2.91
CA CYS A 59 -2.04 8.18 4.20
C CYS A 59 -3.34 7.46 4.58
N SER A 60 -4.46 8.19 4.63
CA SER A 60 -5.77 7.63 5.01
C SER A 60 -6.18 6.49 4.08
N HIS A 61 -5.92 6.64 2.77
CA HIS A 61 -6.24 5.63 1.75
C HIS A 61 -5.35 4.39 1.88
N SER A 62 -4.02 4.57 1.95
CA SER A 62 -3.06 3.47 2.12
C SER A 62 -3.26 2.72 3.43
N LYS A 63 -3.60 3.42 4.53
CA LYS A 63 -3.95 2.79 5.81
C LYS A 63 -5.16 1.87 5.69
N LYS A 64 -6.22 2.32 5.00
CA LYS A 64 -7.40 1.49 4.73
C LYS A 64 -7.04 0.24 3.93
N ILE A 65 -6.20 0.37 2.90
CA ILE A 65 -5.74 -0.78 2.09
C ILE A 65 -4.94 -1.77 2.94
N ILE A 66 -3.97 -1.32 3.73
CA ILE A 66 -3.13 -2.18 4.57
C ILE A 66 -3.98 -2.88 5.64
N SER A 67 -4.86 -2.14 6.32
CA SER A 67 -5.77 -2.71 7.32
C SER A 67 -6.74 -3.70 6.70
N HIS A 68 -7.31 -3.39 5.54
CA HIS A 68 -8.15 -4.30 4.79
C HIS A 68 -7.39 -5.57 4.40
N TRP A 69 -6.21 -5.44 3.78
CA TRP A 69 -5.41 -6.57 3.35
C TRP A 69 -4.99 -7.49 4.51
N ARG A 70 -4.69 -6.93 5.68
CA ARG A 70 -4.38 -7.72 6.90
C ARG A 70 -5.60 -8.44 7.49
N ASN A 71 -6.80 -7.87 7.36
CA ASN A 71 -8.01 -8.37 8.02
C ASN A 71 -9.00 -9.06 7.07
N CYS A 72 -8.73 -9.05 5.77
CA CYS A 72 -9.59 -9.61 4.74
C CYS A 72 -9.21 -11.06 4.47
N CYS A 73 -10.03 -12.00 4.94
CA CYS A 73 -9.91 -13.44 4.64
C CYS A 73 -10.76 -13.89 3.44
N LYS A 74 -11.44 -12.96 2.76
CA LYS A 74 -12.32 -13.30 1.64
C LYS A 74 -11.51 -13.63 0.38
N SER A 75 -11.68 -14.86 -0.10
CA SER A 75 -11.13 -15.35 -1.36
C SER A 75 -11.65 -14.60 -2.60
N ASP A 76 -12.86 -14.05 -2.50
CA ASP A 76 -13.55 -13.35 -3.59
C ASP A 76 -13.35 -11.82 -3.54
N CYS A 77 -12.47 -11.33 -2.64
CA CYS A 77 -12.27 -9.90 -2.55
C CYS A 77 -11.50 -9.38 -3.76
N LEU A 78 -12.19 -8.71 -4.69
CA LEU A 78 -11.60 -8.13 -5.91
C LEU A 78 -10.39 -7.21 -5.68
N PHE A 79 -10.25 -6.65 -4.48
CA PHE A 79 -9.10 -5.85 -4.06
C PHE A 79 -7.91 -6.69 -3.58
N CYS A 80 -8.16 -7.84 -2.97
CA CYS A 80 -7.12 -8.77 -2.51
C CYS A 80 -6.73 -9.79 -3.58
N VAL A 81 -7.68 -10.20 -4.44
CA VAL A 81 -7.50 -11.20 -5.52
C VAL A 81 -6.43 -10.74 -6.52
N ALA A 82 -6.39 -9.46 -6.86
CA ALA A 82 -5.40 -8.91 -7.79
C ALA A 82 -3.97 -8.86 -7.23
N VAL A 83 -3.78 -9.15 -5.93
CA VAL A 83 -2.51 -8.94 -5.21
C VAL A 83 -2.06 -10.17 -4.41
N LYS A 84 -2.83 -11.26 -4.49
CA LYS A 84 -2.53 -12.52 -3.81
C LYS A 84 -1.44 -13.27 -4.52
#